data_AF-A0A1A0HDE1-F1
#
_entry.id   AF-A0A1A0HDE1-F1
#
_cell.length_a   1.000
_cell.length_b   1.000
_cell.length_c   1.000
_cell.angle_alpha   90.00
_cell.angle_beta   90.00
_cell.angle_gamma   90.00
#
_symmetry.space_group_name_H-M   'P 1'
#
loop_
_entity.id
_entity.type
_entity.pdbx_description
1 polymer ?
#
loop_
_entity_poly.entity_id
_entity_poly.type
_entity_poly.pdbx_seq_one_letter_code
_entity_poly.pdbx_strand_id
1 'polypeptide(L)'
;MSETGQLQNQPTKHETGAIGATLSPASFPCHFCGRAFSRKGTYGRHLDSKKGDAQHPAGQVEALRSGVVRRAARRAGEPVADEKAGRAPKKVKRQKSQIAKVYNSKTAVKEKNRARRRARDLRLKAQLQAHEWYIGMLSGPQGLAQGPAGRAENASLEAGKQAHRSQGLESGPERSQKSGQKSDAEIYGARYAYAVASNVPPSQWPQKNGYPGDAEFGATVGQLTALAGMAPYNRSAPGPQYFQGLGPQSGGGAAAQDSTGAAALEQVFAWHAHWAQLGPSTKRALWQAECDRALRTHLHGASLCQISGAAAVVREKTRQLCEQYSQGAFLDSILTDSGPETP
;
A
#
# COMPACT_ATOMS: atom_id res chain seq x y z
N MET A 1 -13.35 -18.90 87.16
CA MET A 1 -12.58 -17.69 86.82
C MET A 1 -11.28 -18.20 86.24
N SER A 2 -11.21 -18.41 84.92
CA SER A 2 -10.66 -17.46 83.92
C SER A 2 -9.16 -17.29 84.19
N GLU A 3 -8.20 -17.58 83.31
CA GLU A 3 -8.08 -17.15 81.91
C GLU A 3 -7.09 -18.07 81.15
N THR A 4 -7.45 -18.48 79.93
CA THR A 4 -6.56 -19.06 78.91
C THR A 4 -6.33 -18.01 77.82
N GLY A 5 -5.11 -17.47 77.75
CA GLY A 5 -4.70 -16.51 76.74
C GLY A 5 -4.31 -17.17 75.41
N GLN A 6 -5.15 -17.00 74.38
CA GLN A 6 -4.86 -17.33 72.98
C GLN A 6 -4.10 -16.18 72.30
N LEU A 7 -2.87 -16.42 71.87
CA LEU A 7 -2.10 -15.55 70.98
C LEU A 7 -2.51 -15.81 69.52
N GLN A 8 -3.18 -14.83 68.92
CA GLN A 8 -3.50 -14.77 67.48
C GLN A 8 -2.30 -14.22 66.70
N ASN A 9 -1.74 -15.03 65.81
CA ASN A 9 -0.83 -14.60 64.75
C ASN A 9 -1.64 -14.02 63.58
N GLN A 10 -1.49 -12.72 63.32
CA GLN A 10 -2.00 -12.09 62.09
C GLN A 10 -0.91 -12.12 61.00
N PRO A 11 -1.23 -12.51 59.76
CA PRO A 11 -0.31 -12.36 58.63
C PRO A 11 -0.24 -10.88 58.20
N THR A 12 0.95 -10.30 58.38
CA THR A 12 1.29 -8.95 57.92
C THR A 12 1.24 -8.87 56.39
N LYS A 13 0.51 -7.88 55.89
CA LYS A 13 0.42 -7.49 54.48
C LYS A 13 1.82 -7.15 53.98
N HIS A 14 2.35 -7.95 53.06
CA HIS A 14 3.58 -7.61 52.34
C HIS A 14 3.32 -6.43 51.40
N GLU A 15 4.05 -5.36 51.67
CA GLU A 15 4.14 -4.14 50.87
C GLU A 15 4.67 -4.46 49.47
N THR A 16 3.89 -4.12 48.45
CA THR A 16 4.28 -4.12 47.05
C THR A 16 5.23 -2.96 46.80
N GLY A 17 6.51 -3.18 47.09
CA GLY A 17 7.61 -2.32 46.66
C GLY A 17 7.72 -2.29 45.14
N ALA A 18 7.60 -1.09 44.57
CA ALA A 18 7.81 -0.81 43.16
C ALA A 18 9.30 -0.96 42.81
N ILE A 19 9.70 -2.19 42.44
CA ILE A 19 10.98 -2.45 41.78
C ILE A 19 10.76 -2.22 40.29
N GLY A 20 11.32 -1.12 39.78
CA GLY A 20 11.52 -0.89 38.35
C GLY A 20 12.52 -1.88 37.77
N ALA A 21 12.18 -3.17 37.78
CA ALA A 21 12.89 -4.18 37.04
C ALA A 21 12.62 -3.92 35.55
N THR A 22 13.62 -3.41 34.85
CA THR A 22 13.74 -3.55 33.41
C THR A 22 13.65 -5.04 33.07
N LEU A 23 12.42 -5.52 32.83
CA LEU A 23 12.13 -6.85 32.33
C LEU A 23 12.86 -6.99 31.00
N SER A 24 14.08 -7.52 31.06
CA SER A 24 14.80 -7.93 29.87
C SER A 24 13.84 -8.77 29.05
N PRO A 25 13.69 -8.50 27.74
CA PRO A 25 12.70 -9.16 26.91
C PRO A 25 12.88 -10.66 27.07
N ALA A 26 11.88 -11.33 27.66
CA ALA A 26 11.95 -12.73 28.03
C ALA A 26 12.49 -13.52 26.84
N SER A 27 13.73 -13.98 26.97
CA SER A 27 14.38 -14.75 25.91
C SER A 27 13.67 -16.10 25.82
N PHE A 28 13.42 -16.56 24.59
CA PHE A 28 12.85 -17.87 24.32
C PHE A 28 14.01 -18.80 23.92
N PRO A 29 14.63 -19.54 24.86
CA PRO A 29 15.68 -20.49 24.53
C PRO A 29 15.10 -21.72 23.83
N CYS A 30 15.80 -22.22 22.81
CA CYS A 30 15.49 -23.50 22.21
C CYS A 30 16.02 -24.64 23.09
N HIS A 31 15.13 -25.54 23.52
CA HIS A 31 15.50 -26.68 24.37
C HIS A 31 16.43 -27.70 23.68
N PHE A 32 16.52 -27.65 22.35
CA PHE A 32 17.32 -28.58 21.56
C PHE A 32 18.75 -28.10 21.31
N CYS A 33 18.91 -26.85 20.86
CA CYS A 33 20.21 -26.30 20.48
C CYS A 33 20.69 -25.15 21.37
N GLY A 34 19.95 -24.80 22.43
CA GLY A 34 20.30 -23.76 23.40
C GLY A 34 20.21 -22.32 22.88
N ARG A 35 19.97 -22.10 21.58
CA ARG A 35 19.89 -20.75 21.00
C ARG A 35 18.72 -19.96 21.58
N ALA A 36 19.00 -18.74 22.04
CA ALA A 36 18.00 -17.82 22.56
C ALA A 36 17.42 -16.91 21.47
N PHE A 37 16.10 -16.71 21.51
CA PHE A 37 15.40 -15.82 20.58
C PHE A 37 14.72 -14.68 21.35
N SER A 38 14.79 -13.47 20.81
CA SER A 38 14.13 -12.29 21.39
C SER A 38 12.60 -12.26 21.18
N ARG A 39 12.08 -13.06 20.25
CA ARG A 39 10.64 -13.08 19.90
C ARG A 39 10.12 -14.51 19.75
N LYS A 40 8.89 -14.75 20.22
CA LYS A 40 8.19 -16.04 20.05
C LYS A 40 8.00 -16.45 18.59
N GLY A 41 7.82 -15.47 17.69
CA GLY A 41 7.66 -15.71 16.25
C GLY A 41 8.93 -16.26 15.59
N THR A 42 10.10 -15.72 15.93
CA THR A 42 11.40 -16.18 15.41
C THR A 42 11.76 -17.55 15.99
N TYR A 43 11.51 -17.79 17.27
CA TYR A 43 11.63 -19.12 17.89
C TYR A 43 10.78 -20.16 17.16
N GLY A 44 9.52 -19.83 16.87
CA GLY A 44 8.63 -20.71 16.12
C GLY A 44 9.13 -21.03 14.71
N ARG A 45 9.73 -20.07 13.99
CA ARG A 45 10.30 -20.32 12.65
C ARG A 45 11.56 -21.19 12.73
N HIS A 46 12.41 -20.95 13.73
CA HIS A 46 13.59 -21.77 13.99
C HIS A 46 13.22 -23.25 14.18
N LEU A 47 12.22 -23.54 15.02
CA LEU A 47 11.73 -24.91 15.22
C LEU A 47 11.20 -25.55 13.92
N ASP A 48 10.49 -24.78 13.08
CA ASP A 48 9.98 -25.31 11.81
C ASP A 48 11.11 -25.64 10.83
N SER A 49 12.12 -24.76 10.71
CA SER A 49 13.26 -24.95 9.82
C SER A 49 14.21 -26.05 10.25
N LYS A 50 14.24 -26.35 11.56
CA LYS A 50 15.09 -27.38 12.15
C LYS A 50 14.36 -28.69 12.40
N LYS A 51 13.08 -28.81 12.03
CA LYS A 51 12.31 -30.02 12.23
C LYS A 51 12.93 -31.19 11.46
N GLY A 52 13.37 -32.23 12.17
CA GLY A 52 13.95 -33.44 11.57
C GLY A 52 15.47 -33.50 11.59
N ASP A 53 16.15 -32.43 12.05
CA ASP A 53 17.59 -32.50 12.32
C ASP A 53 17.86 -33.49 13.47
N ALA A 54 19.08 -34.06 13.52
CA ALA A 54 19.49 -34.98 14.59
C ALA A 54 19.32 -34.39 16.01
N GLN A 55 19.47 -33.06 16.13
CA GLN A 55 19.25 -32.34 17.39
C GLN A 55 17.79 -31.95 17.65
N HIS A 56 16.91 -32.00 16.64
CA HIS A 56 15.53 -31.51 16.71
C HIS A 56 14.55 -32.60 16.22
N PRO A 57 14.27 -33.62 17.05
CA PRO A 57 13.41 -34.73 16.69
C PRO A 57 12.02 -34.23 16.27
N ALA A 58 11.57 -34.66 15.10
CA ALA A 58 10.34 -34.16 14.47
C ALA A 58 9.12 -34.27 15.38
N GLY A 59 9.00 -35.35 16.17
CA GLY A 59 7.89 -35.56 17.11
C GLY A 59 7.87 -34.57 18.26
N GLN A 60 9.02 -34.24 18.85
CA GLN A 60 9.08 -33.30 19.98
C GLN A 60 8.89 -31.85 19.53
N VAL A 61 9.43 -31.49 18.37
CA VAL A 61 9.16 -30.20 17.74
C VAL A 61 7.66 -30.05 17.47
N GLU A 62 7.00 -31.07 16.95
CA GLU A 62 5.56 -31.04 16.68
C GLU A 62 4.72 -30.93 17.95
N ALA A 63 5.08 -31.64 19.02
CA ALA A 63 4.44 -31.52 20.33
C ALA A 63 4.55 -30.09 20.91
N LEU A 64 5.72 -29.44 20.80
CA LEU A 64 5.89 -28.04 21.23
C LEU A 64 5.08 -27.06 20.37
N ARG A 65 4.84 -27.40 19.10
CA ARG A 65 4.13 -26.55 18.14
C ARG A 65 2.61 -26.73 18.16
N SER A 66 2.12 -27.89 18.59
CA SER A 66 0.69 -28.23 18.63
C SER A 66 -0.12 -27.34 19.59
N GLY A 67 0.51 -26.86 20.68
CA GLY A 67 -0.09 -25.89 21.61
C GLY A 67 -0.31 -24.49 21.02
N VAL A 68 0.21 -24.20 19.83
CA VAL A 68 -0.03 -22.92 19.13
C VAL A 68 -1.33 -23.01 18.33
N VAL A 69 -2.43 -22.63 19.00
CA VAL A 69 -3.86 -22.63 18.62
C VAL A 69 -4.21 -22.40 17.14
N ARG A 70 -3.36 -21.74 16.35
CA ARG A 70 -3.64 -21.47 14.92
C ARG A 70 -3.28 -22.61 13.96
N ARG A 71 -2.49 -23.62 14.36
CA ARG A 71 -2.05 -24.70 13.45
C ARG A 71 -2.80 -26.03 13.57
N ALA A 72 -3.31 -26.35 14.75
CA ALA A 72 -4.10 -27.58 14.95
C ALA A 72 -5.32 -27.66 14.01
N ALA A 73 -5.89 -26.50 13.62
CA ALA A 73 -7.06 -26.45 12.74
C ALA A 73 -6.76 -26.65 11.24
N ARG A 74 -5.49 -26.64 10.80
CA ARG A 74 -5.13 -26.72 9.37
C ARG A 74 -4.51 -28.05 8.93
N ARG A 75 -4.01 -28.88 9.86
CA ARG A 75 -3.40 -30.19 9.54
C ARG A 75 -4.37 -31.37 9.61
N ALA A 76 -5.57 -31.19 10.16
CA ALA A 76 -6.64 -32.20 10.13
C ALA A 76 -7.37 -32.20 8.77
N GLY A 77 -6.59 -32.36 7.69
CA GLY A 77 -7.07 -32.40 6.31
C GLY A 77 -7.51 -33.79 5.84
N GLU A 78 -7.64 -34.77 6.74
CA GLU A 78 -8.34 -36.02 6.46
C GLU A 78 -9.61 -36.10 7.32
N PRO A 79 -10.80 -36.30 6.71
CA PRO A 79 -12.01 -36.63 7.44
C PRO A 79 -11.92 -38.09 7.91
N VAL A 80 -11.16 -38.35 8.97
CA VAL A 80 -11.30 -39.62 9.69
C VAL A 80 -12.65 -39.59 10.38
N ALA A 81 -13.54 -40.48 9.96
CA ALA A 81 -14.96 -40.56 10.32
C ALA A 81 -15.22 -41.02 11.77
N ASP A 82 -14.35 -40.67 12.72
CA ASP A 82 -14.57 -40.94 14.14
C ASP A 82 -15.05 -39.68 14.87
N GLU A 83 -16.37 -39.54 14.86
CA GLU A 83 -17.13 -38.64 15.72
C GLU A 83 -16.93 -39.01 17.19
N LYS A 84 -15.97 -38.39 17.91
CA LYS A 84 -16.16 -38.09 19.36
C LYS A 84 -15.10 -37.23 20.04
N ALA A 85 -13.90 -37.04 19.48
CA ALA A 85 -12.85 -36.32 20.20
C ALA A 85 -12.62 -34.90 19.65
N GLY A 86 -13.05 -33.88 20.40
CA GLY A 86 -12.47 -32.53 20.26
C GLY A 86 -13.36 -31.44 19.64
N ARG A 87 -14.67 -31.63 19.54
CA ARG A 87 -15.58 -30.50 19.23
C ARG A 87 -15.58 -29.56 20.44
N ALA A 88 -14.83 -28.47 20.36
CA ALA A 88 -14.87 -27.40 21.36
C ALA A 88 -16.34 -27.15 21.76
N PRO A 89 -16.67 -27.15 23.06
CA PRO A 89 -18.04 -27.27 23.54
C PRO A 89 -18.93 -26.28 22.82
N LYS A 90 -20.06 -26.75 22.25
CA LYS A 90 -20.98 -25.94 21.42
C LYS A 90 -21.32 -24.59 22.09
N LYS A 91 -21.29 -24.55 23.43
CA LYS A 91 -21.46 -23.36 24.28
C LYS A 91 -20.43 -22.24 24.01
N VAL A 92 -19.13 -22.55 23.84
CA VAL A 92 -18.07 -21.54 23.63
C VAL A 92 -18.17 -20.91 22.23
N LYS A 93 -18.56 -21.68 21.20
CA LYS A 93 -18.80 -21.14 19.85
C LYS A 93 -19.98 -20.17 19.83
N ARG A 94 -21.06 -20.47 20.56
CA ARG A 94 -22.23 -19.58 20.70
C ARG A 94 -21.85 -18.25 21.37
N GLN A 95 -21.07 -18.29 22.46
CA GLN A 95 -20.62 -17.08 23.16
C GLN A 95 -19.76 -16.18 22.27
N LYS A 96 -18.77 -16.72 21.53
CA LYS A 96 -17.94 -15.92 20.62
C LYS A 96 -18.75 -15.27 19.50
N SER A 97 -19.73 -15.99 18.96
CA SER A 97 -20.66 -15.45 17.95
C SER A 97 -21.51 -14.31 18.52
N GLN A 98 -22.04 -14.46 19.74
CA GLN A 98 -22.80 -13.41 20.42
C GLN A 98 -21.94 -12.17 20.70
N ILE A 99 -20.71 -12.34 21.20
CA ILE A 99 -19.78 -11.22 21.41
C ILE A 99 -19.50 -10.48 20.10
N ALA A 100 -19.24 -11.21 19.01
CA ALA A 100 -19.01 -10.60 17.70
C ALA A 100 -20.27 -9.87 17.19
N LYS A 101 -21.46 -10.43 17.39
CA LYS A 101 -22.74 -9.77 17.04
C LYS A 101 -22.95 -8.48 17.84
N VAL A 102 -22.69 -8.49 19.15
CA VAL A 102 -22.79 -7.31 20.02
C VAL A 102 -21.75 -6.25 19.66
N TYR A 103 -20.52 -6.65 19.32
CA TYR A 103 -19.51 -5.69 18.86
C TYR A 103 -19.89 -5.05 17.51
N ASN A 104 -20.34 -5.88 16.55
CA ASN A 104 -20.74 -5.40 15.23
C ASN A 104 -22.09 -4.67 15.21
N SER A 105 -22.92 -4.81 16.25
CA SER A 105 -24.19 -4.08 16.34
C SER A 105 -24.00 -2.62 16.74
N LYS A 106 -22.88 -2.28 17.41
CA LYS A 106 -22.54 -0.91 17.82
C LYS A 106 -22.52 0.04 16.61
N THR A 107 -23.20 1.18 16.74
CA THR A 107 -23.34 2.20 15.69
C THR A 107 -22.00 2.71 15.19
N ALA A 108 -21.07 3.05 16.08
CA ALA A 108 -19.71 3.48 15.73
C ALA A 108 -18.93 2.42 14.92
N VAL A 109 -19.12 1.14 15.21
CA VAL A 109 -18.48 0.04 14.47
C VAL A 109 -19.10 -0.11 13.07
N LYS A 110 -20.44 -0.02 12.98
CA LYS A 110 -21.15 -0.02 11.69
C LYS A 110 -20.72 1.14 10.81
N GLU A 111 -20.62 2.34 11.37
CA GLU A 111 -20.20 3.55 10.66
C GLU A 111 -18.75 3.45 10.18
N LYS A 112 -17.82 3.04 11.05
CA LYS A 112 -16.42 2.79 10.68
C LYS A 112 -16.29 1.75 9.58
N ASN A 113 -17.07 0.66 9.64
CA ASN A 113 -17.09 -0.37 8.60
C ASN A 113 -17.70 0.15 7.29
N ARG A 114 -18.75 0.98 7.35
CA ARG A 114 -19.35 1.65 6.18
C ARG A 114 -18.36 2.59 5.52
N ALA A 115 -17.63 3.39 6.29
CA ALA A 115 -16.57 4.27 5.80
C ALA A 115 -15.43 3.47 5.12
N ARG A 116 -14.99 2.36 5.73
CA ARG A 116 -13.98 1.46 5.12
C ARG A 116 -14.44 0.85 3.80
N ARG A 117 -15.73 0.48 3.70
CA ARG A 117 -16.31 -0.02 2.43
C ARG A 117 -16.35 1.08 1.38
N ARG A 118 -16.92 2.25 1.71
CA ARG A 118 -16.94 3.42 0.81
C ARG A 118 -15.54 3.79 0.30
N ALA A 119 -14.54 3.82 1.17
CA ALA A 119 -13.15 4.09 0.77
C ALA A 119 -12.57 3.02 -0.17
N ARG A 120 -12.90 1.74 0.05
CA ARG A 120 -12.51 0.65 -0.85
C ARG A 120 -13.23 0.75 -2.20
N ASP A 121 -14.52 1.04 -2.20
CA ASP A 121 -15.33 1.15 -3.41
C ASP A 121 -14.88 2.36 -4.25
N LEU A 122 -14.57 3.48 -3.60
CA LEU A 122 -13.98 4.65 -4.25
C LEU A 122 -12.63 4.32 -4.89
N ARG A 123 -11.79 3.53 -4.19
CA ARG A 123 -10.51 3.03 -4.72
C ARG A 123 -10.71 2.14 -5.95
N LEU A 124 -11.65 1.20 -5.89
CA LEU A 124 -11.94 0.31 -7.02
C LEU A 124 -12.49 1.08 -8.22
N LYS A 125 -13.36 2.06 -7.98
CA LYS A 125 -13.87 2.94 -9.04
C LYS A 125 -12.76 3.73 -9.71
N ALA A 126 -11.85 4.34 -8.92
CA ALA A 126 -10.70 5.06 -9.46
C ALA A 126 -9.76 4.15 -10.27
N GLN A 127 -9.56 2.90 -9.83
CA GLN A 127 -8.78 1.92 -10.57
C GLN A 127 -9.43 1.54 -11.90
N LEU A 128 -10.74 1.32 -11.93
CA LEU A 128 -11.48 1.04 -13.16
C LEU A 128 -11.42 2.21 -14.13
N GLN A 129 -11.62 3.44 -13.65
CA GLN A 129 -11.52 4.64 -14.49
C GLN A 129 -10.10 4.84 -15.05
N ALA A 130 -9.07 4.62 -14.24
CA ALA A 130 -7.68 4.70 -14.70
C ALA A 130 -7.38 3.62 -15.76
N HIS A 131 -7.94 2.42 -15.59
CA HIS A 131 -7.81 1.33 -16.55
C HIS A 131 -8.55 1.62 -17.86
N GLU A 132 -9.78 2.11 -17.81
CA GLU A 132 -10.55 2.55 -18.98
C GLU A 132 -9.82 3.66 -19.74
N TRP A 133 -9.31 4.66 -19.02
CA TRP A 133 -8.52 5.74 -19.60
C TRP A 133 -7.25 5.20 -20.29
N TYR A 134 -6.53 4.29 -19.64
CA TYR A 134 -5.33 3.67 -20.18
C TYR A 134 -5.61 2.85 -21.44
N ILE A 135 -6.69 2.06 -21.44
CA ILE A 135 -7.14 1.34 -22.64
C ILE A 135 -7.48 2.33 -23.75
N GLY A 136 -8.23 3.41 -23.46
CA GLY A 136 -8.56 4.43 -24.45
C GLY A 136 -7.31 5.07 -25.08
N MET A 137 -6.27 5.30 -24.29
CA MET A 137 -4.99 5.81 -24.77
C MET A 137 -4.25 4.79 -25.67
N LEU A 138 -4.27 3.50 -25.31
CA LEU A 138 -3.64 2.43 -26.11
C LEU A 138 -4.39 2.13 -27.41
N SER A 139 -5.71 2.28 -27.43
CA SER A 139 -6.53 2.06 -28.62
C SER A 139 -6.32 3.13 -29.70
N GLY A 140 -5.60 4.21 -29.40
CA GLY A 140 -5.26 5.29 -30.33
C GLY A 140 -6.48 6.09 -30.84
N PRO A 141 -6.25 7.25 -31.47
CA PRO A 141 -7.33 8.07 -32.04
C PRO A 141 -8.00 7.46 -33.29
N GLN A 142 -7.61 6.26 -33.73
CA GLN A 142 -8.20 5.64 -34.92
C GLN A 142 -9.66 5.17 -34.72
N GLY A 143 -10.16 5.09 -33.47
CA GLY A 143 -11.50 4.60 -33.16
C GLY A 143 -12.62 5.64 -32.98
N LEU A 144 -12.32 6.94 -32.91
CA LEU A 144 -13.34 7.98 -32.63
C LEU A 144 -13.65 8.91 -33.82
N ALA A 145 -13.03 8.69 -34.98
CA ALA A 145 -13.34 9.45 -36.20
C ALA A 145 -14.38 8.77 -37.11
N GLN A 146 -14.86 7.57 -36.79
CA GLN A 146 -15.93 6.93 -37.55
C GLN A 146 -17.27 7.05 -36.82
N GLY A 147 -17.94 8.18 -37.07
CA GLY A 147 -19.40 8.16 -37.16
C GLY A 147 -19.84 7.15 -38.25
N PRO A 148 -21.11 6.71 -38.24
CA PRO A 148 -21.59 5.56 -39.02
C PRO A 148 -21.64 5.73 -40.56
N ALA A 149 -20.79 6.55 -41.17
CA ALA A 149 -20.88 6.94 -42.58
C ALA A 149 -19.68 6.60 -43.47
N GLY A 150 -18.70 5.80 -43.02
CA GLY A 150 -17.45 5.61 -43.79
C GLY A 150 -16.91 4.19 -43.78
N ARG A 151 -17.65 3.24 -44.36
CA ARG A 151 -17.17 1.88 -44.65
C ARG A 151 -16.88 1.76 -46.15
N ALA A 152 -15.76 2.31 -46.60
CA ALA A 152 -15.11 1.92 -47.84
C ALA A 152 -13.69 2.48 -47.85
N GLU A 153 -12.75 1.65 -48.30
CA GLU A 153 -11.39 2.04 -48.66
C GLU A 153 -10.47 2.41 -47.49
N ASN A 154 -9.64 1.46 -47.08
CA ASN A 154 -8.18 1.64 -47.08
C ASN A 154 -7.51 0.34 -46.63
N ALA A 155 -7.25 -0.52 -47.60
CA ALA A 155 -6.38 -1.68 -47.48
C ALA A 155 -5.24 -1.52 -48.51
N SER A 156 -4.19 -0.78 -48.15
CA SER A 156 -2.87 -0.90 -48.76
C SER A 156 -1.89 0.09 -48.14
N LEU A 157 -0.81 -0.45 -47.58
CA LEU A 157 0.55 0.09 -47.43
C LEU A 157 1.13 -0.21 -46.04
N GLU A 158 1.51 -1.47 -45.89
CA GLU A 158 2.54 -1.95 -44.96
C GLU A 158 3.76 -2.31 -45.80
N ALA A 159 4.80 -1.48 -45.80
CA ALA A 159 6.16 -1.88 -46.17
C ALA A 159 7.18 -0.83 -45.73
N GLY A 160 8.03 -1.20 -44.76
CA GLY A 160 9.38 -0.68 -44.66
C GLY A 160 9.68 0.20 -43.44
N LYS A 161 10.30 -0.40 -42.42
CA LYS A 161 11.69 -0.09 -41.99
C LYS A 161 12.00 -0.75 -40.63
N GLN A 162 12.66 -1.91 -40.69
CA GLN A 162 13.53 -2.40 -39.63
C GLN A 162 14.97 -2.03 -40.01
N ALA A 163 15.67 -1.27 -39.15
CA ALA A 163 17.11 -1.35 -38.86
C ALA A 163 17.61 -0.03 -38.24
N HIS A 164 17.96 -0.06 -36.95
CA HIS A 164 19.14 0.58 -36.33
C HIS A 164 19.07 0.35 -34.80
N ARG A 165 19.86 -0.57 -34.25
CA ARG A 165 21.26 -0.43 -33.81
C ARG A 165 21.35 0.06 -32.35
N SER A 166 21.71 -0.91 -31.52
CA SER A 166 22.28 -0.87 -30.18
C SER A 166 23.32 0.22 -29.97
N GLN A 167 23.28 0.88 -28.79
CA GLN A 167 24.40 1.14 -27.85
C GLN A 167 23.98 2.18 -26.79
N GLY A 168 24.31 1.93 -25.52
CA GLY A 168 24.10 2.89 -24.42
C GLY A 168 23.89 2.24 -23.05
N LEU A 169 24.87 1.49 -22.56
CA LEU A 169 24.97 1.15 -21.14
C LEU A 169 25.49 2.40 -20.42
N GLU A 170 24.59 3.28 -19.97
CA GLU A 170 24.95 4.39 -19.10
C GLU A 170 25.10 3.90 -17.66
N SER A 171 26.28 4.17 -17.11
CA SER A 171 26.67 3.99 -15.72
C SER A 171 25.67 4.65 -14.78
N GLY A 172 24.99 3.84 -13.96
CA GLY A 172 24.10 4.33 -12.91
C GLY A 172 24.84 5.16 -11.87
N PRO A 173 24.26 6.25 -11.34
CA PRO A 173 24.92 7.11 -10.38
C PRO A 173 25.19 6.36 -9.07
N GLU A 174 26.46 6.31 -8.68
CA GLU A 174 26.90 5.79 -7.39
C GLU A 174 26.18 6.52 -6.26
N ARG A 175 25.34 5.78 -5.53
CA ARG A 175 24.56 6.27 -4.41
C ARG A 175 25.46 6.42 -3.18
N SER A 176 26.32 7.43 -3.19
CA SER A 176 27.10 7.86 -2.02
C SER A 176 26.15 8.38 -0.94
N GLN A 177 25.81 7.54 0.03
CA GLN A 177 25.02 7.89 1.22
C GLN A 177 25.86 8.71 2.21
N LYS A 178 26.27 9.93 1.83
CA LYS A 178 26.71 10.92 2.81
C LYS A 178 25.44 11.52 3.42
N SER A 179 25.25 11.33 4.72
CA SER A 179 24.17 11.90 5.51
C SER A 179 24.39 13.41 5.73
N GLY A 180 24.49 14.15 4.63
CA GLY A 180 24.50 15.61 4.66
C GLY A 180 23.15 16.12 5.17
N GLN A 181 23.19 17.03 6.13
CA GLN A 181 22.00 17.79 6.51
C GLN A 181 21.51 18.51 5.26
N LYS A 182 20.26 18.25 4.87
CA LYS A 182 19.62 18.94 3.75
C LYS A 182 19.41 20.40 4.12
N SER A 183 19.64 21.29 3.17
CA SER A 183 19.37 22.72 3.40
C SER A 183 17.87 22.97 3.49
N ASP A 184 17.46 24.03 4.20
CA ASP A 184 16.06 24.42 4.29
C ASP A 184 15.45 24.67 2.89
N ALA A 185 16.22 25.25 1.97
CA ALA A 185 15.81 25.45 0.59
C ALA A 185 15.45 24.13 -0.12
N GLU A 186 16.20 23.06 0.12
CA GLU A 186 15.88 21.73 -0.42
C GLU A 186 14.62 21.13 0.21
N ILE A 187 14.43 21.33 1.52
CA ILE A 187 13.25 20.82 2.24
C ILE A 187 11.98 21.52 1.75
N TYR A 188 11.99 22.85 1.69
CA TYR A 188 10.85 23.64 1.22
C TYR A 188 10.64 23.50 -0.29
N GLY A 189 11.72 23.38 -1.07
CA GLY A 189 11.64 23.08 -2.50
C GLY A 189 11.00 21.71 -2.79
N ALA A 190 11.30 20.69 -1.99
CA ALA A 190 10.64 19.38 -2.10
C ALA A 190 9.14 19.47 -1.79
N ARG A 191 8.74 20.28 -0.79
CA ARG A 191 7.32 20.51 -0.48
C ARG A 191 6.60 21.21 -1.63
N TYR A 192 7.23 22.22 -2.22
CA TYR A 192 6.72 22.91 -3.40
C TYR A 192 6.49 21.94 -4.56
N ALA A 193 7.52 21.18 -4.94
CA ALA A 193 7.45 20.20 -6.01
C ALA A 193 6.35 19.16 -5.77
N TYR A 194 6.21 18.65 -4.55
CA TYR A 194 5.14 17.71 -4.20
C TYR A 194 3.75 18.35 -4.32
N ALA A 195 3.59 19.60 -3.87
CA ALA A 195 2.31 20.33 -3.96
C ALA A 195 1.89 20.54 -5.41
N VAL A 196 2.81 20.96 -6.29
CA VAL A 196 2.54 21.08 -7.73
C VAL A 196 2.18 19.73 -8.34
N ALA A 197 2.97 18.68 -8.08
CA ALA A 197 2.72 17.35 -8.62
C ALA A 197 1.41 16.71 -8.15
N SER A 198 0.93 17.07 -6.95
CA SER A 198 -0.31 16.49 -6.40
C SER A 198 -1.58 17.20 -6.87
N ASN A 199 -1.48 18.48 -7.26
CA ASN A 199 -2.63 19.29 -7.62
C ASN A 199 -2.75 19.51 -9.13
N VAL A 200 -1.62 19.58 -9.85
CA VAL A 200 -1.61 19.77 -11.31
C VAL A 200 -1.73 18.41 -12.01
N PRO A 201 -2.65 18.22 -12.97
CA PRO A 201 -2.77 16.96 -13.69
C PRO A 201 -1.50 16.64 -14.50
N PRO A 202 -1.12 15.36 -14.66
CA PRO A 202 0.11 14.98 -15.37
C PRO A 202 0.22 15.49 -16.81
N SER A 203 -0.91 15.74 -17.48
CA SER A 203 -0.95 16.32 -18.84
C SER A 203 -0.46 17.76 -18.89
N GLN A 204 -0.43 18.46 -17.75
CA GLN A 204 0.03 19.84 -17.61
C GLN A 204 1.40 19.92 -16.94
N TRP A 205 2.07 18.79 -16.69
CA TRP A 205 3.41 18.80 -16.13
C TRP A 205 4.44 19.29 -17.16
N PRO A 206 5.51 19.97 -16.72
CA PRO A 206 6.59 20.36 -17.60
C PRO A 206 7.12 19.13 -18.36
N GLN A 207 7.34 19.27 -19.67
CA GLN A 207 7.80 18.17 -20.52
C GLN A 207 9.17 17.63 -20.10
N LYS A 208 9.49 16.40 -20.55
CA LYS A 208 10.53 15.43 -20.14
C LYS A 208 11.84 15.91 -19.45
N ASN A 209 12.27 17.17 -19.61
CA ASN A 209 13.50 17.72 -19.03
C ASN A 209 13.30 19.03 -18.23
N GLY A 210 12.06 19.54 -18.18
CA GLY A 210 11.67 20.74 -17.47
C GLY A 210 11.37 20.48 -16.00
N TYR A 211 11.37 21.57 -15.24
CA TYR A 211 10.88 21.63 -13.87
C TYR A 211 9.90 22.80 -13.78
N PRO A 212 8.98 22.82 -12.81
CA PRO A 212 7.99 23.89 -12.71
C PRO A 212 8.67 25.25 -12.57
N GLY A 213 8.33 26.17 -13.46
CA GLY A 213 8.69 27.58 -13.40
C GLY A 213 7.51 28.43 -12.89
N ASP A 214 7.59 29.73 -13.15
CA ASP A 214 6.61 30.71 -12.67
C ASP A 214 5.23 30.53 -13.33
N ALA A 215 5.17 29.98 -14.54
CA ALA A 215 3.92 29.71 -15.25
C ALA A 215 3.12 28.58 -14.59
N GLU A 216 3.79 27.47 -14.25
CA GLU A 216 3.19 26.33 -13.55
C GLU A 216 2.84 26.65 -12.09
N PHE A 217 3.60 27.57 -11.48
CA PHE A 217 3.26 28.15 -10.18
C PHE A 217 1.90 28.84 -10.21
N GLY A 218 1.68 29.73 -11.19
CA GLY A 218 0.41 30.43 -11.37
C GLY A 218 -0.78 29.48 -11.53
N ALA A 219 -0.61 28.41 -12.30
CA ALA A 219 -1.63 27.37 -12.46
C ALA A 219 -1.96 26.65 -11.13
N THR A 220 -0.93 26.31 -10.35
CA THR A 220 -1.07 25.63 -9.05
C THR A 220 -1.79 26.52 -8.03
N VAL A 221 -1.41 27.80 -7.94
CA VAL A 221 -2.05 28.79 -7.07
C VAL A 221 -3.51 28.99 -7.48
N GLY A 222 -3.79 29.09 -8.78
CA GLY A 222 -5.15 29.24 -9.29
C GLY A 222 -6.06 28.06 -8.91
N GLN A 223 -5.55 26.82 -9.03
CA GLN A 223 -6.30 25.62 -8.64
C GLN A 223 -6.54 25.51 -7.13
N LEU A 224 -5.51 25.79 -6.31
CA LEU A 224 -5.66 25.79 -4.85
C LEU A 224 -6.64 26.87 -4.38
N THR A 225 -6.61 28.04 -5.02
CA THR A 225 -7.56 29.13 -4.75
C THR A 225 -8.97 28.76 -5.19
N ALA A 226 -9.15 28.12 -6.35
CA ALA A 226 -10.45 27.64 -6.80
C ALA A 226 -11.03 26.57 -5.86
N LEU A 227 -10.18 25.65 -5.37
CA LEU A 227 -10.56 24.64 -4.39
C LEU A 227 -10.94 25.25 -3.03
N ALA A 228 -10.27 26.34 -2.62
CA ALA A 228 -10.61 27.08 -1.41
C ALA A 228 -11.94 27.86 -1.57
N GLY A 229 -12.20 28.43 -2.75
CA GLY A 229 -13.43 29.18 -3.04
C GLY A 229 -14.68 28.31 -3.28
N MET A 230 -14.51 27.06 -3.68
CA MET A 230 -15.61 26.11 -3.96
C MET A 230 -16.08 25.32 -2.72
N ALA A 231 -15.72 25.74 -1.51
CA ALA A 231 -16.16 25.08 -0.29
C ALA A 231 -17.29 25.84 0.46
N PRO A 232 -18.55 25.87 -0.05
CA PRO A 232 -19.67 26.17 0.82
C PRO A 232 -20.12 24.88 1.52
N TYR A 233 -20.02 24.89 2.84
CA TYR A 233 -20.65 23.95 3.77
C TYR A 233 -20.22 22.46 3.71
N ASN A 234 -19.76 22.00 4.88
CA ASN A 234 -19.71 20.60 5.31
C ASN A 234 -18.43 19.80 5.02
N ARG A 235 -17.34 20.17 5.73
CA ARG A 235 -16.17 19.30 5.91
C ARG A 235 -16.01 18.90 7.38
N SER A 236 -16.87 17.99 7.83
CA SER A 236 -16.57 17.11 8.97
C SER A 236 -15.77 15.90 8.47
N ALA A 237 -14.51 16.11 8.12
CA ALA A 237 -13.57 15.02 7.82
C ALA A 237 -12.33 15.17 8.72
N PRO A 238 -11.91 14.12 9.45
CA PRO A 238 -10.75 14.19 10.33
C PRO A 238 -9.47 14.22 9.50
N GLY A 239 -8.72 15.31 9.59
CA GLY A 239 -7.37 15.41 9.03
C GLY A 239 -6.39 14.43 9.68
N PRO A 240 -5.21 14.21 9.07
CA PRO A 240 -4.16 13.40 9.65
C PRO A 240 -3.60 14.09 10.91
N GLN A 241 -3.91 13.54 12.09
CA GLN A 241 -3.34 13.97 13.36
C GLN A 241 -1.88 13.54 13.48
N TYR A 242 -0.96 14.30 12.90
CA TYR A 242 0.48 14.21 13.17
C TYR A 242 1.13 15.58 13.00
N PHE A 243 0.79 16.55 13.85
CA PHE A 243 1.71 17.63 14.27
C PHE A 243 1.00 18.56 15.27
N GLN A 244 1.24 18.35 16.57
CA GLN A 244 1.04 19.39 17.58
C GLN A 244 2.14 19.23 18.61
N GLY A 245 3.13 20.11 18.54
CA GLY A 245 4.27 20.15 19.44
C GLY A 245 4.87 21.55 19.44
N LEU A 246 4.67 22.23 20.56
CA LEU A 246 5.39 23.42 21.06
C LEU A 246 5.02 24.77 20.44
N GLY A 247 3.94 25.35 20.95
CA GLY A 247 3.73 26.80 21.03
C GLY A 247 2.98 27.15 22.33
N PRO A 248 3.31 28.27 23.02
CA PRO A 248 2.69 28.63 24.28
C PRO A 248 1.24 29.06 24.06
N GLN A 249 0.32 28.47 24.83
CA GLN A 249 -1.10 28.80 24.79
C GLN A 249 -1.37 30.03 25.65
N SER A 250 -1.64 31.17 25.00
CA SER A 250 -2.34 32.30 25.61
C SER A 250 -3.81 32.24 25.18
N GLY A 251 -4.72 32.12 26.15
CA GLY A 251 -6.14 31.94 25.92
C GLY A 251 -6.91 33.22 25.62
N GLY A 252 -8.05 33.05 24.95
CA GLY A 252 -9.15 34.01 24.89
C GLY A 252 -9.60 34.39 23.47
N GLY A 253 -10.86 34.13 23.16
CA GLY A 253 -11.59 34.81 22.06
C GLY A 253 -12.14 33.88 20.98
N ALA A 254 -13.47 33.70 21.03
CA ALA A 254 -14.26 33.05 19.99
C ALA A 254 -14.37 33.94 18.72
N ALA A 255 -14.64 33.29 17.57
CA ALA A 255 -14.80 33.84 16.22
C ALA A 255 -13.50 34.05 15.39
N ALA A 256 -12.85 32.94 15.01
CA ALA A 256 -11.88 32.92 13.91
C ALA A 256 -12.00 31.58 13.16
N GLN A 257 -12.89 31.48 12.18
CA GLN A 257 -13.04 30.26 11.36
C GLN A 257 -12.78 30.44 9.86
N ASP A 258 -12.46 31.65 9.38
CA ASP A 258 -12.30 31.91 7.93
C ASP A 258 -10.84 32.05 7.43
N SER A 259 -9.82 31.84 8.28
CA SER A 259 -8.41 32.07 7.88
C SER A 259 -7.66 30.84 7.35
N THR A 260 -8.28 29.66 7.30
CA THR A 260 -7.57 28.42 6.92
C THR A 260 -7.13 28.38 5.46
N GLY A 261 -7.89 29.00 4.54
CA GLY A 261 -7.52 29.09 3.13
C GLY A 261 -6.35 30.04 2.88
N ALA A 262 -6.35 31.21 3.53
CA ALA A 262 -5.29 32.21 3.39
C ALA A 262 -3.94 31.67 3.91
N ALA A 263 -3.95 31.01 5.07
CA ALA A 263 -2.75 30.41 5.64
C ALA A 263 -2.13 29.31 4.76
N ALA A 264 -2.96 28.58 4.00
CA ALA A 264 -2.47 27.57 3.06
C ALA A 264 -1.79 28.19 1.83
N LEU A 265 -2.33 29.30 1.31
CA LEU A 265 -1.74 30.02 0.19
C LEU A 265 -0.41 30.67 0.58
N GLU A 266 -0.33 31.34 1.73
CA GLU A 266 0.91 31.92 2.24
C GLU A 266 2.04 30.89 2.36
N GLN A 267 1.71 29.67 2.81
CA GLN A 267 2.68 28.57 2.86
C GLN A 267 3.18 28.16 1.47
N VAL A 268 2.30 28.14 0.46
CA VAL A 268 2.68 27.79 -0.92
C VAL A 268 3.59 28.87 -1.52
N PHE A 269 3.33 30.16 -1.25
CA PHE A 269 4.22 31.26 -1.65
C PHE A 269 5.60 31.15 -0.99
N ALA A 270 5.65 30.83 0.31
CA ALA A 270 6.92 30.61 1.01
C ALA A 270 7.71 29.44 0.39
N TRP A 271 7.04 28.33 0.06
CA TRP A 271 7.71 27.20 -0.60
C TRP A 271 8.22 27.56 -2.01
N HIS A 272 7.48 28.38 -2.75
CA HIS A 272 7.91 28.88 -4.06
C HIS A 272 9.15 29.78 -3.96
N ALA A 273 9.20 30.68 -2.98
CA ALA A 273 10.36 31.54 -2.76
C ALA A 273 11.65 30.73 -2.52
N HIS A 274 11.56 29.67 -1.72
CA HIS A 274 12.69 28.74 -1.52
C HIS A 274 13.01 27.91 -2.77
N TRP A 275 11.99 27.49 -3.53
CA TRP A 275 12.20 26.84 -4.81
C TRP A 275 12.99 27.73 -5.77
N ALA A 276 12.64 29.00 -5.89
CA ALA A 276 13.28 29.95 -6.80
C ALA A 276 14.81 30.04 -6.58
N GLN A 277 15.26 29.97 -5.32
CA GLN A 277 16.67 30.03 -4.91
C GLN A 277 17.49 28.79 -5.30
N LEU A 278 16.85 27.67 -5.65
CA LEU A 278 17.56 26.44 -6.01
C LEU A 278 18.15 26.51 -7.43
N GLY A 279 19.33 25.90 -7.59
CA GLY A 279 19.93 25.68 -8.89
C GLY A 279 19.12 24.72 -9.78
N PRO A 280 19.23 24.83 -11.12
CA PRO A 280 18.42 24.07 -12.07
C PRO A 280 18.59 22.55 -11.97
N SER A 281 19.80 22.07 -11.64
CA SER A 281 20.07 20.64 -11.41
C SER A 281 19.34 20.12 -10.18
N THR A 282 19.38 20.85 -9.07
CA THR A 282 18.67 20.52 -7.83
C THR A 282 17.16 20.55 -8.02
N LYS A 283 16.64 21.57 -8.73
CA LYS A 283 15.21 21.66 -9.09
C LYS A 283 14.75 20.42 -9.87
N ARG A 284 15.49 20.02 -10.91
CA ARG A 284 15.16 18.82 -11.71
C ARG A 284 15.15 17.55 -10.85
N ALA A 285 16.17 17.37 -10.01
CA ALA A 285 16.28 16.19 -9.15
C ALA A 285 15.14 16.09 -8.12
N LEU A 286 14.81 17.21 -7.46
CA LEU A 286 13.69 17.28 -6.51
C LEU A 286 12.35 17.09 -7.20
N TRP A 287 12.13 17.75 -8.35
CA TRP A 287 10.91 17.61 -9.14
C TRP A 287 10.67 16.15 -9.51
N GLN A 288 11.67 15.47 -10.08
CA GLN A 288 11.55 14.08 -10.48
C GLN A 288 11.27 13.15 -9.28
N ALA A 289 11.97 13.36 -8.15
CA ALA A 289 11.77 12.57 -6.94
C ALA A 289 10.36 12.74 -6.33
N GLU A 290 9.83 13.98 -6.35
CA GLU A 290 8.51 14.28 -5.78
C GLU A 290 7.37 13.95 -6.75
N CYS A 291 7.56 14.07 -8.07
CA CYS A 291 6.66 13.49 -9.08
C CYS A 291 6.53 11.98 -8.88
N ASP A 292 7.65 11.26 -8.72
CA ASP A 292 7.64 9.83 -8.43
C ASP A 292 6.89 9.53 -7.13
N ARG A 293 7.06 10.35 -6.08
CA ARG A 293 6.35 10.19 -4.80
C ARG A 293 4.85 10.47 -4.95
N ALA A 294 4.48 11.54 -5.64
CA ALA A 294 3.09 11.91 -5.90
C ALA A 294 2.41 10.82 -6.74
N LEU A 295 3.04 10.36 -7.82
CA LEU A 295 2.57 9.24 -8.64
C LEU A 295 2.41 7.98 -7.80
N ARG A 296 3.38 7.60 -6.98
CA ARG A 296 3.22 6.44 -6.07
C ARG A 296 2.07 6.63 -5.09
N THR A 297 1.80 7.84 -4.64
CA THR A 297 0.68 8.14 -3.74
C THR A 297 -0.65 7.98 -4.47
N HIS A 298 -0.76 8.54 -5.68
CA HIS A 298 -1.93 8.40 -6.56
C HIS A 298 -2.15 6.94 -7.03
N LEU A 299 -1.07 6.20 -7.28
CA LEU A 299 -1.07 4.82 -7.75
C LEU A 299 -1.00 3.80 -6.60
N HIS A 300 -1.16 4.24 -5.35
CA HIS A 300 -1.18 3.41 -4.14
C HIS A 300 0.01 2.43 -4.01
N GLY A 301 1.21 2.89 -4.32
CA GLY A 301 2.46 2.15 -4.18
C GLY A 301 2.85 1.31 -5.38
N ALA A 302 2.06 1.30 -6.47
CA ALA A 302 2.55 0.80 -7.75
C ALA A 302 3.64 1.75 -8.27
N SER A 303 4.85 1.24 -8.48
CA SER A 303 5.92 2.03 -9.05
C SER A 303 5.68 2.27 -10.54
N LEU A 304 6.15 3.40 -11.07
CA LEU A 304 6.18 3.65 -12.52
C LEU A 304 6.87 2.50 -13.27
N CYS A 305 7.91 1.88 -12.69
CA CYS A 305 8.55 0.69 -13.24
C CYS A 305 7.64 -0.55 -13.28
N GLN A 306 6.76 -0.72 -12.29
CA GLN A 306 5.76 -1.80 -12.29
C GLN A 306 4.69 -1.56 -13.36
N ILE A 307 4.31 -0.31 -13.59
CA ILE A 307 3.34 0.06 -14.63
C ILE A 307 3.97 -0.05 -16.03
N SER A 308 5.21 0.40 -16.20
CA SER A 308 5.95 0.23 -17.46
C SER A 308 6.25 -1.25 -17.73
N GLY A 309 6.49 -2.05 -16.68
CA GLY A 309 6.63 -3.50 -16.76
C GLY A 309 5.32 -4.20 -17.10
N ALA A 310 4.16 -3.65 -16.70
CA ALA A 310 2.86 -4.22 -17.02
C ALA A 310 2.62 -4.27 -18.55
N ALA A 311 3.10 -3.28 -19.31
CA ALA A 311 3.05 -3.32 -20.76
C ALA A 311 3.85 -4.48 -21.36
N ALA A 312 4.99 -4.85 -20.77
CA ALA A 312 5.76 -6.02 -21.19
C ALA A 312 5.04 -7.33 -20.85
N VAL A 313 4.39 -7.41 -19.68
CA VAL A 313 3.59 -8.58 -19.27
C VAL A 313 2.37 -8.75 -20.19
N VAL A 314 1.69 -7.66 -20.55
CA VAL A 314 0.56 -7.70 -21.50
C VAL A 314 1.03 -8.17 -22.87
N ARG A 315 2.12 -7.62 -23.41
CA ARG A 315 2.70 -8.07 -24.69
C ARG A 315 3.04 -9.56 -24.68
N GLU A 316 3.66 -10.04 -23.60
CA GLU A 316 4.00 -11.45 -23.44
C GLU A 316 2.76 -12.35 -23.35
N LYS A 317 1.71 -11.90 -22.66
CA LYS A 317 0.44 -12.64 -22.59
C LYS A 317 -0.32 -12.65 -23.92
N THR A 318 -0.29 -11.54 -24.66
CA THR A 318 -0.82 -11.48 -26.02
C THR A 318 -0.07 -12.44 -26.95
N ARG A 319 1.27 -12.49 -26.86
CA ARG A 319 2.10 -13.47 -27.59
C ARG A 319 1.70 -14.91 -27.27
N GLN A 320 1.59 -15.25 -25.99
CA GLN A 320 1.17 -16.58 -25.54
C GLN A 320 -0.22 -16.98 -26.06
N LEU A 321 -1.17 -16.04 -26.08
CA LEU A 321 -2.49 -16.28 -26.66
C LEU A 321 -2.42 -16.52 -28.17
N CYS A 322 -1.66 -15.71 -28.92
CA CYS A 322 -1.45 -15.93 -30.35
C CYS A 322 -0.82 -17.30 -30.64
N GLU A 323 0.17 -17.72 -29.84
CA GLU A 323 0.77 -19.06 -29.96
C GLU A 323 -0.26 -20.17 -29.70
N GLN A 324 -1.06 -20.06 -28.64
CA GLN A 324 -2.12 -21.02 -28.34
C GLN A 324 -3.18 -21.09 -29.46
N TYR A 325 -3.59 -19.95 -30.00
CA TYR A 325 -4.52 -19.90 -31.14
C TYR A 325 -3.92 -20.48 -32.41
N SER A 326 -2.64 -20.21 -32.70
CA SER A 326 -1.96 -20.80 -33.86
C SER A 326 -1.83 -22.32 -33.75
N GLN A 327 -1.60 -22.84 -32.54
CA GLN A 327 -1.53 -24.28 -32.29
C GLN A 327 -2.91 -24.96 -32.31
N GLY A 328 -3.94 -24.28 -31.78
CA GLY A 328 -5.32 -24.79 -31.81
C GLY A 328 -5.94 -24.78 -33.21
N ALA A 329 -5.77 -23.70 -33.96
CA ALA A 329 -6.27 -23.59 -35.34
C ALA A 329 -5.57 -24.55 -36.31
N PHE A 330 -4.30 -24.86 -36.07
CA PHE A 330 -3.56 -25.87 -36.83
C PHE A 330 -4.08 -27.30 -36.59
N LEU A 331 -4.48 -27.61 -35.35
CA LEU A 331 -5.06 -28.92 -35.03
C LEU A 331 -6.47 -29.07 -35.63
N ASP A 332 -7.27 -28.01 -35.61
CA ASP A 332 -8.59 -28.04 -36.25
C ASP A 332 -8.48 -28.19 -37.78
N SER A 333 -7.51 -27.54 -38.45
CA SER A 333 -7.33 -27.71 -39.91
C SER A 333 -6.86 -29.10 -40.31
N ILE A 334 -6.05 -29.78 -39.48
CA ILE A 334 -5.62 -31.17 -39.73
C ILE A 334 -6.78 -32.15 -39.55
N LEU A 335 -7.70 -31.88 -38.62
CA LEU A 335 -8.82 -32.77 -38.33
C LEU A 335 -10.01 -32.61 -39.30
N THR A 336 -10.15 -31.45 -39.96
CA THR A 336 -11.22 -31.21 -40.93
C THR A 336 -10.92 -31.65 -42.36
N ASP A 337 -9.66 -31.94 -42.72
CA ASP A 337 -9.29 -32.27 -44.12
C ASP A 337 -9.42 -33.77 -44.46
N SER A 338 -9.79 -34.61 -43.49
CA SER A 338 -10.15 -36.02 -43.74
C SER A 338 -11.65 -36.16 -44.09
N GLY A 339 -12.10 -35.43 -45.10
CA GLY A 339 -13.38 -35.69 -45.75
C GLY A 339 -13.29 -36.98 -46.59
N PRO A 340 -14.28 -37.89 -46.54
CA PRO A 340 -14.24 -39.11 -47.33
C PRO A 340 -14.32 -38.77 -48.82
N GLU A 341 -13.26 -39.08 -49.58
CA GLU A 341 -13.34 -39.15 -51.04
C GLU A 341 -14.40 -40.20 -51.41
N THR A 342 -15.56 -39.72 -51.85
CA THR A 342 -16.59 -40.58 -52.44
C THR A 342 -16.20 -40.92 -53.88
N PRO A 343 -16.08 -42.21 -54.24
CA PRO A 343 -15.78 -42.68 -55.59
C PRO A 343 -16.96 -42.56 -56.57
#